data_AF-A0AAU0L9Q1-F1
#
_entry.id   AF-A0AAU0L9Q1-F1
#
_cell.length_a   1.000
_cell.length_b   1.000
_cell.length_c   1.000
_cell.angle_alpha   90.00
_cell.angle_beta   90.00
_cell.angle_gamma   90.00
#
_symmetry.space_group_name_H-M   'P 1'
#
loop_
_entity.id
_entity.type
_entity.pdbx_description
1 polymer ?
#
loop_
_entity_poly.entity_id
_entity_poly.type
_entity_poly.pdbx_seq_one_letter_code
_entity_poly.pdbx_strand_id
1 'polypeptide(L)'
;MSLLKNRIDLIRLAELDREFGEFAKIQRSATPRCGWAKTIRLALGMSSSALGRRLAISAQGVRKLEQAEANGTITLKTLARLAEGMDCEVHYMLVPRTRLVEQVLRHAEEFSARGEKTSVEVQQLLIESDSINALAELFANLGKRGFW
;
A
#
# COMPACT_ATOMS: atom_id res chain seq x y z
N MET A 1 -28.38 20.38 -5.43
CA MET A 1 -27.06 21.01 -5.22
C MET A 1 -26.06 19.94 -4.77
N SER A 2 -25.42 19.24 -5.70
CA SER A 2 -24.30 18.33 -5.42
C SER A 2 -23.46 18.15 -6.69
N LEU A 3 -22.44 19.01 -6.82
CA LEU A 3 -21.47 19.03 -7.93
C LEU A 3 -20.05 18.81 -7.38
N LEU A 4 -19.85 17.74 -6.59
CA LEU A 4 -18.54 17.36 -6.01
C LEU A 4 -18.05 16.03 -6.59
N LYS A 5 -18.13 15.85 -7.91
CA LYS A 5 -17.71 14.60 -8.57
C LYS A 5 -16.27 14.60 -9.12
N ASN A 6 -15.48 15.66 -8.94
CA ASN A 6 -14.12 15.68 -9.49
C ASN A 6 -13.18 16.74 -8.88
N ARG A 7 -12.95 16.71 -7.56
CA ARG A 7 -11.86 17.49 -6.95
C ARG A 7 -10.98 16.56 -6.13
N ILE A 8 -9.67 16.60 -6.36
CA ILE A 8 -8.71 15.95 -5.48
C ILE A 8 -8.82 16.61 -4.11
N ASP A 9 -9.09 15.81 -3.09
CA ASP A 9 -9.12 16.26 -1.70
C ASP A 9 -7.70 16.32 -1.16
N LEU A 10 -7.12 17.52 -1.22
CA LEU A 10 -5.73 17.77 -0.81
C LEU A 10 -5.51 17.58 0.69
N ILE A 11 -6.54 17.79 1.50
CA ILE A 11 -6.47 17.56 2.94
C ILE A 11 -6.37 16.06 3.19
N ARG A 12 -7.26 15.27 2.56
CA ARG A 12 -7.21 13.81 2.69
C ARG A 12 -5.92 13.21 2.14
N LEU A 13 -5.39 13.76 1.04
CA LEU A 13 -4.11 13.35 0.46
C LEU A 13 -2.95 13.55 1.45
N ALA A 14 -2.87 14.72 2.08
CA ALA A 14 -1.83 15.04 3.05
C ALA A 14 -1.96 14.19 4.34
N GLU A 15 -3.18 13.92 4.79
CA GLU A 15 -3.45 13.01 5.92
C GLU A 15 -2.96 11.59 5.64
N LEU A 16 -3.33 11.03 4.47
CA LEU A 16 -2.89 9.71 4.04
C LEU A 16 -1.36 9.62 3.96
N ASP A 17 -0.70 10.65 3.44
CA ASP A 17 0.76 10.66 3.38
C ASP A 17 1.42 10.64 4.76
N ARG A 18 0.81 11.31 5.75
CA ARG A 18 1.27 11.24 7.14
C ARG A 18 1.05 9.85 7.72
N GLU A 19 -0.13 9.26 7.52
CA GLU A 19 -0.45 7.89 7.95
C GLU A 19 0.53 6.87 7.35
N PHE A 20 0.77 6.91 6.03
CA PHE A 20 1.69 6.01 5.34
C PHE A 20 3.16 6.22 5.73
N GLY A 21 3.55 7.43 6.13
CA GLY A 21 4.89 7.73 6.63
C GLY A 21 5.28 6.89 7.85
N GLU A 22 4.36 6.62 8.77
CA GLU A 22 4.61 5.76 9.93
C GLU A 22 4.69 4.28 9.53
N PHE A 23 3.82 3.83 8.62
CA PHE A 23 3.83 2.45 8.15
C PHE A 23 5.07 2.07 7.34
N ALA A 24 5.62 3.01 6.55
CA ALA A 24 6.85 2.82 5.80
C ALA A 24 8.06 2.50 6.71
N LYS A 25 8.04 2.96 7.97
CA LYS A 25 9.07 2.63 8.96
C LYS A 25 8.99 1.17 9.41
N ILE A 26 7.77 0.63 9.56
CA ILE A 26 7.51 -0.74 10.02
C ILE A 26 7.87 -1.78 8.94
N GLN A 27 7.54 -1.49 7.67
CA GLN A 27 7.76 -2.41 6.53
C GLN A 27 9.23 -2.66 6.16
N ARG A 28 10.19 -1.94 6.76
CA ARG A 28 11.62 -2.17 6.52
C ARG A 28 12.14 -3.48 7.12
N SER A 29 11.37 -4.18 7.94
CA SER A 29 11.72 -5.54 8.35
C SER A 29 11.63 -6.49 7.14
N ALA A 30 12.76 -7.09 6.75
CA ALA A 30 12.78 -8.04 5.64
C ALA A 30 11.87 -9.24 5.94
N THR A 31 10.94 -9.52 5.02
CA THR A 31 10.13 -10.75 5.05
C THR A 31 11.04 -11.97 5.20
N PRO A 32 10.72 -12.93 6.10
CA PRO A 32 11.51 -14.14 6.25
C PRO A 32 11.64 -14.89 4.91
N ARG A 33 12.82 -15.47 4.63
CA ARG A 33 13.11 -16.16 3.35
C ARG A 33 12.11 -17.27 3.00
N CYS A 34 11.53 -17.91 4.01
CA CYS A 34 10.58 -19.01 3.84
C CYS A 34 9.12 -18.60 4.04
N GLY A 35 8.84 -17.30 4.07
CA GLY A 35 7.51 -16.73 4.30
C GLY A 35 7.15 -16.64 5.79
N TRP A 36 6.16 -15.79 6.09
CA TRP A 36 5.66 -15.60 7.45
C TRP A 36 4.96 -16.85 7.97
N ALA A 37 4.18 -17.53 7.14
CA ALA A 37 3.34 -18.64 7.59
C ALA A 37 4.20 -19.80 8.12
N LYS A 38 5.25 -20.17 7.38
CA LYS A 38 6.18 -21.22 7.81
C LYS A 38 6.98 -20.82 9.04
N THR A 39 7.42 -19.57 9.09
CA THR A 39 8.19 -19.03 10.23
C THR A 39 7.37 -19.11 11.52
N ILE A 40 6.13 -18.64 11.50
CA ILE A 40 5.20 -18.70 12.63
C ILE A 40 4.90 -20.15 13.01
N ARG A 41 4.57 -21.01 12.03
CA ARG A 41 4.29 -22.43 12.30
C ARG A 41 5.43 -23.10 13.08
N LEU A 42 6.67 -22.86 12.65
CA LEU A 42 7.85 -23.42 13.29
C LEU A 42 8.11 -22.82 14.68
N ALA A 43 7.92 -21.51 14.85
CA ALA A 43 8.04 -20.84 16.15
C ALA A 43 7.03 -21.37 17.18
N LEU A 44 5.83 -21.76 16.74
CA LEU A 44 4.82 -22.40 17.57
C LEU A 44 5.07 -23.91 17.82
N GLY A 45 6.18 -24.46 17.33
CA GLY A 45 6.51 -25.89 17.48
C GLY A 45 5.59 -26.82 16.68
N MET A 46 4.87 -26.32 15.68
CA MET A 46 3.91 -27.12 14.91
C MET A 46 4.58 -27.82 13.73
N SER A 47 4.34 -29.13 13.57
CA SER A 47 4.66 -29.84 12.32
C SER A 47 3.67 -29.47 11.21
N SER A 48 4.04 -29.67 9.93
CA SER A 48 3.09 -29.48 8.82
C SER A 48 1.84 -30.36 8.97
N SER A 49 1.97 -31.56 9.55
CA SER A 49 0.83 -32.44 9.83
C SER A 49 -0.07 -31.90 10.94
N ALA A 50 0.50 -31.24 11.96
CA ALA A 50 -0.28 -30.61 13.02
C ALA A 50 -1.14 -29.46 12.48
N LEU A 51 -0.55 -28.56 11.70
CA LEU A 51 -1.31 -27.48 11.04
C LEU A 51 -2.31 -28.05 10.02
N GLY A 52 -1.92 -29.10 9.29
CA GLY A 52 -2.81 -29.77 8.33
C GLY A 52 -4.08 -30.31 8.99
N ARG A 53 -3.97 -30.94 10.16
CA ARG A 53 -5.14 -31.38 10.95
C ARG A 53 -6.06 -30.23 11.33
N ARG A 54 -5.51 -29.10 11.79
CA ARG A 54 -6.30 -27.90 12.14
C ARG A 54 -7.05 -27.33 10.94
N LEU A 55 -6.46 -27.42 9.75
CA LEU A 55 -7.02 -26.88 8.50
C LEU A 55 -7.82 -27.89 7.67
N ALA A 56 -7.92 -29.15 8.15
CA ALA A 56 -8.48 -30.29 7.41
C ALA A 56 -7.84 -30.48 6.01
N ILE A 57 -6.51 -30.38 5.92
CA ILE A 57 -5.72 -30.64 4.69
C ILE A 57 -4.50 -31.51 4.98
N SER A 58 -3.90 -32.07 3.94
CA SER A 58 -2.67 -32.87 4.09
C SER A 58 -1.46 -32.01 4.48
N ALA A 59 -0.46 -32.64 5.10
CA ALA A 59 0.83 -31.98 5.39
C ALA A 59 1.52 -31.44 4.12
N GLN A 60 1.34 -32.13 2.98
CA GLN A 60 1.79 -31.66 1.67
C GLN A 60 1.03 -30.40 1.23
N GLY A 61 -0.29 -30.35 1.47
CA GLY A 61 -1.12 -29.18 1.24
C GLY A 61 -0.60 -27.97 2.01
N VAL A 62 -0.31 -28.12 3.31
CA VAL A 62 0.30 -27.05 4.13
C VAL A 62 1.60 -26.54 3.51
N ARG A 63 2.53 -27.44 3.18
CA ARG A 63 3.82 -27.04 2.58
C ARG A 63 3.65 -26.31 1.25
N LYS A 64 2.65 -26.71 0.44
CA LYS A 64 2.33 -26.03 -0.82
C LYS A 64 1.80 -24.61 -0.56
N LEU A 65 0.95 -24.42 0.46
CA LEU A 65 0.46 -23.09 0.83
C LEU A 65 1.57 -22.20 1.39
N GLU A 66 2.43 -22.74 2.25
CA GLU A 66 3.62 -22.02 2.75
C GLU A 66 4.53 -21.57 1.61
N GLN A 67 4.80 -22.46 0.64
CA GLN A 67 5.61 -22.12 -0.51
C GLN A 67 4.95 -21.06 -1.40
N ALA A 68 3.62 -21.12 -1.57
CA ALA A 68 2.88 -20.13 -2.32
C ALA A 68 2.92 -18.75 -1.64
N GLU A 69 2.86 -18.69 -0.31
CA GLU A 69 3.03 -17.44 0.45
C GLU A 69 4.43 -16.88 0.29
N ALA A 70 5.47 -17.70 0.50
CA ALA A 70 6.86 -17.29 0.31
C ALA A 70 7.14 -16.78 -1.11
N ASN A 71 6.46 -17.33 -2.12
CA ASN A 71 6.60 -16.93 -3.52
C ASN A 71 5.70 -15.75 -3.92
N GLY A 72 4.84 -15.26 -3.02
CA GLY A 72 3.87 -14.20 -3.34
C GLY A 72 2.75 -14.61 -4.31
N THR A 73 2.51 -15.92 -4.48
CA THR A 73 1.48 -16.45 -5.40
C THR A 73 0.22 -16.92 -4.69
N ILE A 74 0.19 -16.86 -3.35
CA ILE A 74 -0.99 -17.17 -2.54
C ILE A 74 -2.06 -16.07 -2.67
N THR A 75 -3.34 -16.46 -2.70
CA THR A 75 -4.44 -15.50 -2.62
C THR A 75 -4.66 -15.06 -1.17
N LEU A 76 -5.10 -13.82 -0.94
CA LEU A 76 -5.40 -13.32 0.42
C LEU A 76 -6.38 -14.23 1.18
N LYS A 77 -7.42 -14.73 0.49
CA LYS A 77 -8.38 -15.68 1.06
C LYS A 77 -7.70 -16.97 1.57
N THR A 78 -6.75 -17.49 0.80
CA THR A 78 -6.04 -18.73 1.18
C THR A 78 -5.03 -18.47 2.29
N LEU A 79 -4.37 -17.31 2.28
CA LEU A 79 -3.48 -16.88 3.35
C LEU A 79 -4.24 -16.69 4.67
N ALA A 80 -5.42 -16.08 4.65
CA ALA A 80 -6.29 -15.93 5.81
C ALA A 80 -6.67 -17.30 6.41
N ARG A 81 -7.11 -18.24 5.57
CA ARG A 81 -7.38 -19.62 6.02
C ARG A 81 -6.15 -20.29 6.62
N LEU A 82 -4.96 -20.10 6.03
CA LEU A 82 -3.72 -20.67 6.57
C LEU A 82 -3.39 -20.08 7.95
N ALA A 83 -3.60 -18.77 8.12
CA ALA A 83 -3.38 -18.04 9.37
C ALA A 83 -4.35 -18.48 10.49
N GLU A 84 -5.63 -18.74 10.17
CA GLU A 84 -6.62 -19.27 11.12
C GLU A 84 -6.12 -20.55 11.82
N GLY A 85 -5.44 -21.45 11.09
CA GLY A 85 -4.90 -22.68 11.67
C GLY A 85 -3.79 -22.44 12.73
N MET A 86 -3.20 -21.25 12.74
CA MET A 86 -2.19 -20.81 13.70
C MET A 86 -2.72 -19.74 14.67
N ASP A 87 -4.04 -19.53 14.73
CA ASP A 87 -4.66 -18.48 15.55
C ASP A 87 -4.12 -17.09 15.22
N CYS A 88 -3.95 -16.83 13.92
CA CYS A 88 -3.42 -15.59 13.38
C CYS A 88 -4.43 -14.94 12.42
N GLU A 89 -4.41 -13.61 12.34
CA GLU A 89 -5.17 -12.84 11.36
C GLU A 89 -4.25 -12.28 10.26
N VAL A 90 -4.83 -12.04 9.08
CA VAL A 90 -4.14 -11.41 7.95
C VAL A 90 -4.69 -10.02 7.75
N HIS A 91 -3.86 -9.02 8.02
CA HIS A 91 -4.13 -7.62 7.70
C HIS A 91 -3.28 -7.22 6.51
N TYR A 92 -3.90 -6.65 5.47
CA TYR A 92 -3.19 -6.17 4.28
C TYR A 92 -3.30 -4.65 4.17
N MET A 93 -2.29 -4.05 3.56
CA MET A 93 -2.26 -2.60 3.33
C MET A 93 -1.48 -2.28 2.07
N LEU A 94 -1.92 -1.24 1.36
CA LEU A 94 -1.14 -0.66 0.26
C LEU A 94 -0.15 0.33 0.84
N VAL A 95 1.13 0.20 0.50
CA VAL A 95 2.18 1.13 0.92
C VAL A 95 2.71 1.84 -0.32
N PRO A 96 2.53 3.17 -0.41
CA PRO A 96 3.06 3.94 -1.52
C PRO A 96 4.58 3.81 -1.61
N ARG A 97 5.11 3.62 -2.83
CA ARG A 97 6.57 3.57 -3.07
C ARG A 97 7.24 4.95 -2.93
N THR A 98 6.45 6.00 -3.12
CA THR A 98 6.77 7.42 -2.93
C THR A 98 5.56 8.07 -2.28
N ARG A 99 5.73 9.25 -1.67
CA ARG A 99 4.59 9.98 -1.10
C ARG A 99 3.51 10.23 -2.16
N LEU A 100 2.24 10.08 -1.78
CA LEU A 100 1.09 10.30 -2.66
C LEU A 100 1.07 11.74 -3.19
N VAL A 101 1.43 12.74 -2.36
CA VAL A 101 1.59 14.13 -2.80
C VAL A 101 2.60 14.24 -3.95
N GLU A 102 3.75 13.57 -3.84
CA GLU A 102 4.76 13.56 -4.90
C GLU A 102 4.26 12.88 -6.17
N GLN A 103 3.43 11.82 -6.04
CA GLN A 103 2.82 11.17 -7.21
C GLN A 103 1.85 12.11 -7.93
N VAL A 104 1.03 12.85 -7.17
CA VAL A 104 0.08 13.82 -7.71
C VAL A 104 0.79 15.00 -8.37
N LEU A 105 1.83 15.55 -7.74
CA LEU A 105 2.64 16.64 -8.31
C LEU A 105 3.29 16.22 -9.63
N ARG A 106 3.91 15.04 -9.67
CA ARG A 106 4.53 14.52 -10.89
C ARG A 106 3.53 14.36 -12.02
N HIS A 107 2.35 13.81 -11.72
CA HIS A 107 1.29 13.63 -12.71
C HIS A 107 0.77 14.98 -13.24
N ALA A 108 0.70 15.99 -12.37
CA ALA A 108 0.32 17.36 -12.73
C ALA A 108 1.36 18.07 -13.62
N GLU A 109 2.64 17.86 -13.36
CA GLU A 109 3.74 18.33 -14.22
C GLU A 109 3.68 17.66 -15.60
N GLU A 110 3.52 16.33 -15.64
CA GLU A 110 3.39 15.55 -16.87
C GLU A 110 2.17 15.96 -17.69
N PHE A 111 1.06 16.30 -17.03
CA PHE A 111 -0.17 16.78 -17.66
C PHE A 111 0.01 18.20 -18.22
N SER A 112 0.60 19.13 -17.45
CA SER A 112 0.88 20.51 -17.87
C SER A 112 1.88 20.56 -19.03
N ALA A 113 2.87 19.66 -19.07
CA ALA A 113 3.82 19.57 -20.17
C ALA A 113 3.15 19.18 -21.51
N ARG A 114 1.95 18.58 -21.47
CA ARG A 114 1.15 18.23 -22.65
C ARG A 114 0.18 19.32 -23.09
N GLY A 115 -0.04 20.37 -22.28
CA GLY A 115 -0.92 21.48 -22.60
C GLY A 115 -0.51 22.76 -21.86
N GLU A 116 0.11 23.68 -22.63
CA GLU A 116 0.54 25.05 -22.28
C GLU A 116 1.25 25.30 -20.93
N LYS A 117 2.44 25.90 -21.04
CA LYS A 117 3.41 26.20 -19.99
C LYS A 117 2.77 26.90 -18.79
N THR A 118 2.62 26.17 -17.68
CA THR A 118 2.52 26.79 -16.36
C THR A 118 3.79 26.44 -15.59
N SER A 119 4.71 27.40 -15.53
CA SER A 119 5.93 27.34 -14.73
C SER A 119 5.57 27.53 -13.26
N VAL A 120 5.26 26.44 -12.56
CA VAL A 120 5.27 26.44 -11.10
C VAL A 120 6.60 25.82 -10.67
N GLU A 121 7.42 26.56 -9.93
CA GLU A 121 8.66 26.07 -9.33
C GLU A 121 8.31 25.12 -8.18
N VAL A 122 8.01 23.86 -8.53
CA VAL A 122 7.61 22.78 -7.60
C VAL A 122 8.76 22.36 -6.66
N GLN A 123 9.99 22.84 -6.90
CA GLN A 123 11.19 22.39 -6.19
C GLN A 123 11.24 22.75 -4.68
N GLN A 124 10.37 23.62 -4.16
CA GLN A 124 10.46 24.13 -2.78
C GLN A 124 9.40 23.58 -1.81
N LEU A 125 8.72 22.48 -2.16
CA LEU A 125 7.61 21.89 -1.38
C LEU A 125 8.03 20.87 -0.30
N LEU A 126 9.32 20.73 -0.07
CA LEU A 126 9.86 19.80 0.91
C LEU A 126 10.09 20.53 2.22
N ILE A 127 9.37 20.07 3.24
CA ILE A 127 9.54 20.32 4.68
C ILE A 127 8.56 21.38 5.20
N GLU A 128 7.64 20.90 6.03
CA GLU A 128 6.68 21.65 6.87
C GLU A 128 5.43 22.24 6.17
N SER A 129 4.27 21.76 6.64
CA SER A 129 2.92 22.36 6.73
C SER A 129 2.26 23.11 5.55
N ASP A 130 3.01 23.67 4.59
CA ASP A 130 2.52 24.57 3.54
C ASP A 130 2.30 23.88 2.18
N SER A 131 2.39 22.54 2.13
CA SER A 131 2.18 21.77 0.90
C SER A 131 0.75 21.84 0.33
N ILE A 132 -0.23 22.17 1.17
CA ILE A 132 -1.64 22.23 0.77
C ILE A 132 -1.90 23.45 -0.13
N ASN A 133 -1.28 24.59 0.14
CA ASN A 133 -1.51 25.83 -0.61
C ASN A 133 -0.93 25.74 -2.03
N ALA A 134 0.28 25.21 -2.18
CA ALA A 134 0.88 25.03 -3.50
C ALA A 134 0.13 23.99 -4.36
N LEU A 135 -0.37 22.91 -3.74
CA LEU A 135 -1.26 21.97 -4.42
C LEU A 135 -2.58 22.64 -4.82
N ALA A 136 -3.16 23.48 -3.96
CA ALA A 136 -4.40 24.18 -4.25
C ALA A 136 -4.25 25.14 -5.44
N GLU A 137 -3.13 25.86 -5.55
CA GLU A 137 -2.82 26.73 -6.68
C GLU A 137 -2.60 25.93 -7.98
N LEU A 138 -1.85 24.82 -7.93
CA LEU A 138 -1.64 23.94 -9.07
C LEU A 138 -2.97 23.41 -9.64
N PHE A 139 -3.89 22.98 -8.76
CA PHE A 139 -5.22 22.50 -9.16
C PHE A 139 -6.21 23.61 -9.54
N ALA A 140 -5.96 24.85 -9.16
CA ALA A 140 -6.72 25.99 -9.67
C ALA A 140 -6.40 26.26 -11.15
N ASN A 141 -5.13 26.06 -11.54
CA ASN A 141 -4.64 26.30 -12.89
C ASN A 141 -4.90 25.12 -13.85
N LEU A 142 -4.95 23.89 -13.34
CA LEU A 142 -5.28 22.70 -14.12
C LEU A 142 -6.79 22.58 -14.33
N GLY A 143 -7.25 22.86 -15.55
CA GLY A 143 -8.64 22.64 -15.97
C GLY A 143 -9.12 21.22 -15.60
N LYS A 144 -10.14 21.13 -14.75
CA LYS A 144 -10.54 19.94 -13.96
C LYS A 144 -11.07 18.74 -14.75
N ARG A 145 -11.03 18.73 -16.08
CA ARG A 145 -11.50 17.60 -16.92
C ARG A 145 -10.31 16.87 -17.51
N GLY A 146 -10.13 15.60 -17.13
CA GLY A 146 -9.12 14.71 -17.70
C GLY A 146 -7.79 14.67 -16.96
N PHE A 147 -7.73 15.15 -15.70
CA PHE A 147 -6.50 15.06 -14.88
C PHE A 147 -6.04 13.63 -14.67
N TRP A 148 -6.93 12.63 -14.72
CA TRP A 148 -6.57 11.21 -14.79
C TRP A 148 -6.98 10.65 -16.16
#